data_AF-A0AA38FC02-F1
#
_entry.id   AF-A0AA38FC02-F1
#
_cell.length_a   1.000
_cell.length_b   1.000
_cell.length_c   1.000
_cell.angle_alpha   90.00
_cell.angle_beta   90.00
_cell.angle_gamma   90.00
#
_symmetry.space_group_name_H-M   'P 1'
#
loop_
_entity.id
_entity.type
_entity.pdbx_description
1 polymer ?
#
loop_
_entity_poly.entity_id
_entity_poly.type
_entity_poly.pdbx_seq_one_letter_code
_entity_poly.pdbx_strand_id
1 'polypeptide(L)'
;MSCPGLSSRYGHMVRCDQYNGLALFPLPMQRSRVRIFPQSATASLNVVAANFKVRKGKKHKKDTEYPWPDKFPADESGPHVFTYVNRFKPLDKPPKKFLLPFEKPLDDLQKRINEVKGMQKETGLDFNHVISELERKYKELMREIYASLTPIQRLNVARHPNRPTCLDHVSNISDTWLELHGDRAGYDDPAIVTGIATIDGLSYMFIGHQKGRNTKENIHRNFAMPTPHGYRKALRLMNEADQFGLPIVTFVDTPGAYADLESERKGQGESIAQNLRSSFGLKVPVISVVIGEGGSGGALAIGTANKMLMLENAVYFVASPEAAAAILYKSAKAAPKAAKRLKITAQELYNFGIADEVIPEPLGGAHSNPLETSKRIKTAVLRNLREMRRMSPEDLKEDRKAKFFALGTCKRGGLDEDRMRNTRKADSPIPESTPPSQPISDMDMDTSLQEYQDRSDCQQHKSVSHDNGTTKSLEKDAVEAAKQKLSKLFIGTQ
;
A
#
# COMPACT_ATOMS: atom_id res chain seq x y z
N MET A 1 20.21 43.72 33.28
CA MET A 1 20.28 44.96 32.47
C MET A 1 21.14 44.63 31.25
N SER A 2 20.78 44.77 29.98
CA SER A 2 19.53 44.99 29.23
C SER A 2 19.93 44.80 27.75
N CYS A 3 19.03 44.21 26.95
CA CYS A 3 19.14 44.02 25.49
C CYS A 3 19.31 45.34 24.70
N PRO A 4 19.70 45.25 23.42
CA PRO A 4 18.73 45.17 22.31
C PRO A 4 19.16 44.14 21.22
N GLY A 5 18.36 43.56 20.33
CA GLY A 5 16.98 43.78 19.88
C GLY A 5 16.95 43.71 18.34
N LEU A 6 16.46 42.60 17.75
CA LEU A 6 16.01 42.43 16.34
C LEU A 6 15.57 40.95 16.15
N SER A 7 14.35 40.57 16.54
CA SER A 7 13.06 40.69 15.84
C SER A 7 12.88 39.77 14.62
N SER A 8 11.99 38.80 14.83
CA SER A 8 11.39 37.82 13.92
C SER A 8 10.96 38.33 12.55
N ARG A 9 11.29 37.57 11.50
CA ARG A 9 10.55 37.58 10.22
C ARG A 9 9.76 36.27 10.11
N TYR A 10 8.57 36.25 10.69
CA TYR A 10 7.50 35.35 10.24
C TYR A 10 6.60 36.16 9.31
N GLY A 11 6.42 35.67 8.09
CA GLY A 11 5.57 36.28 7.09
C GLY A 11 4.13 36.39 7.57
N HIS A 12 3.63 37.61 7.62
CA HIS A 12 2.22 37.90 7.82
C HIS A 12 1.41 37.29 6.67
N MET A 13 0.61 36.29 7.03
CA MET A 13 -0.51 35.81 6.23
C MET A 13 -1.53 36.95 6.18
N VAL A 14 -1.69 37.57 5.02
CA VAL A 14 -2.66 38.64 4.78
C VAL A 14 -4.06 38.06 4.97
N ARG A 15 -4.76 38.54 6.00
CA ARG A 15 -6.22 38.41 6.11
C ARG A 15 -6.83 39.14 4.92
N CYS A 16 -7.54 38.41 4.06
CA CYS A 16 -8.46 39.00 3.12
C CYS A 16 -9.78 39.24 3.87
N ASP A 17 -9.99 40.47 4.31
CA ASP A 17 -11.26 40.91 4.90
C ASP A 17 -12.33 41.04 3.80
N GLN A 18 -13.49 40.46 4.11
CA GLN A 18 -14.84 40.89 3.73
C GLN A 18 -15.05 41.53 2.34
N TYR A 19 -15.59 40.74 1.42
CA TYR A 19 -16.53 41.24 0.41
C TYR A 19 -17.91 40.63 0.66
N ASN A 20 -18.78 41.41 1.31
CA ASN A 20 -20.22 41.22 1.26
C ASN A 20 -20.71 41.66 -0.13
N GLY A 21 -20.93 40.69 -1.01
CA GLY A 21 -21.61 40.87 -2.30
C GLY A 21 -22.79 39.92 -2.39
N LEU A 22 -23.98 40.43 -2.08
CA LEU A 22 -25.27 39.77 -2.35
C LEU A 22 -25.42 39.60 -3.87
N ALA A 23 -25.29 38.38 -4.38
CA ALA A 23 -25.75 37.99 -5.71
C ALA A 23 -26.91 37.00 -5.56
N LEU A 24 -28.13 37.51 -5.73
CA LEU A 24 -29.36 36.73 -5.87
C LEU A 24 -29.36 36.05 -7.24
N PHE A 25 -29.35 34.72 -7.27
CA PHE A 25 -29.75 33.92 -8.43
C PHE A 25 -31.05 33.16 -8.11
N PRO A 26 -32.06 33.18 -9.00
CA PRO A 26 -33.39 32.65 -8.72
C PRO A 26 -33.46 31.12 -8.88
N LEU A 27 -34.14 30.46 -7.95
CA LEU A 27 -34.56 29.06 -8.08
C LEU A 27 -35.79 28.95 -9.01
N PRO A 28 -35.91 27.92 -9.86
CA PRO A 28 -37.06 27.76 -10.74
C PRO A 28 -38.30 27.27 -9.97
N MET A 29 -39.39 28.02 -10.08
CA MET A 29 -40.74 27.64 -9.64
C MET A 29 -41.29 26.49 -10.50
N GLN A 30 -41.59 25.34 -9.88
CA GLN A 30 -42.50 24.36 -10.48
C GLN A 30 -43.96 24.80 -10.27
N ARG A 31 -44.66 25.07 -11.37
CA ARG A 31 -46.11 25.34 -11.41
C ARG A 31 -46.89 24.03 -11.22
N SER A 32 -47.61 23.92 -10.11
CA SER A 32 -48.64 22.90 -9.91
C SER A 32 -49.95 23.33 -10.58
N ARG A 33 -50.47 22.50 -11.50
CA ARG A 33 -51.81 22.66 -12.08
C ARG A 33 -52.85 22.05 -11.13
N VAL A 34 -53.72 22.91 -10.60
CA VAL A 34 -54.93 22.51 -9.88
C VAL A 34 -56.05 22.26 -10.91
N ARG A 35 -56.72 21.10 -10.82
CA ARG A 35 -58.05 20.87 -11.41
C ARG A 35 -59.02 20.53 -10.29
N ILE A 36 -60.15 21.21 -10.26
CA ILE A 36 -61.29 21.00 -9.35
C ILE A 36 -62.48 20.57 -10.20
N PHE A 37 -63.31 19.63 -9.70
CA PHE A 37 -64.80 19.57 -9.70
C PHE A 37 -65.29 18.11 -9.44
N PRO A 38 -66.55 17.84 -9.05
CA PRO A 38 -67.07 17.88 -7.67
C PRO A 38 -67.72 16.55 -7.18
N GLN A 39 -68.20 16.58 -5.93
CA GLN A 39 -68.90 15.60 -5.07
C GLN A 39 -69.70 14.43 -5.68
N SER A 40 -69.60 13.24 -5.06
CA SER A 40 -70.76 12.52 -4.47
C SER A 40 -70.36 11.28 -3.64
N ALA A 41 -71.25 10.94 -2.69
CA ALA A 41 -71.52 9.66 -2.04
C ALA A 41 -70.64 9.14 -0.87
N THR A 42 -71.38 8.85 0.19
CA THR A 42 -71.07 8.27 1.51
C THR A 42 -70.53 6.84 1.47
N ALA A 43 -69.50 6.54 2.28
CA ALA A 43 -69.32 5.24 2.93
C ALA A 43 -68.40 5.36 4.15
N SER A 44 -68.81 4.73 5.24
CA SER A 44 -68.25 4.78 6.58
C SER A 44 -67.12 3.76 6.80
N LEU A 45 -66.35 4.01 7.87
CA LEU A 45 -65.53 3.07 8.66
C LEU A 45 -64.19 2.56 8.09
N ASN A 46 -63.08 3.18 8.52
CA ASN A 46 -62.25 2.66 9.63
C ASN A 46 -60.93 3.43 9.67
N VAL A 47 -60.79 4.36 10.63
CA VAL A 47 -59.52 5.06 10.87
C VAL A 47 -58.61 4.12 11.65
N VAL A 48 -57.68 3.46 10.96
CA VAL A 48 -56.51 2.85 11.60
C VAL A 48 -55.53 3.97 11.90
N ALA A 49 -55.51 4.44 13.14
CA ALA A 49 -54.52 5.38 13.63
C ALA A 49 -53.16 4.67 13.78
N ALA A 50 -52.32 4.74 12.74
CA ALA A 50 -50.92 4.35 12.84
C ALA A 50 -50.12 5.44 13.56
N ASN A 51 -49.90 5.26 14.87
CA ASN A 51 -48.99 6.09 15.64
C ASN A 51 -47.54 5.82 15.21
N PHE A 52 -47.03 6.60 14.26
CA PHE A 52 -45.60 6.64 13.96
C PHE A 52 -44.86 7.38 15.07
N LYS A 53 -44.33 6.64 16.05
CA LYS A 53 -43.25 7.15 16.89
C LYS A 53 -42.03 7.39 16.01
N VAL A 54 -41.79 8.64 15.65
CA VAL A 54 -40.50 9.08 15.12
C VAL A 54 -39.47 8.86 16.23
N ARG A 55 -38.79 7.71 16.19
CA ARG A 55 -37.51 7.57 16.87
C ARG A 55 -36.62 8.66 16.28
N LYS A 56 -36.13 9.59 17.10
CA LYS A 56 -34.99 10.44 16.75
C LYS A 56 -33.88 9.49 16.27
N GLY A 57 -33.76 9.35 14.95
CA GLY A 57 -32.63 8.65 14.36
C GLY A 57 -31.39 9.31 14.92
N LYS A 58 -30.46 8.52 15.48
CA LYS A 58 -29.11 9.00 15.72
C LYS A 58 -28.71 9.68 14.41
N LYS A 59 -28.45 11.00 14.45
CA LYS A 59 -27.78 11.67 13.34
C LYS A 59 -26.52 10.83 13.11
N HIS A 60 -26.51 10.04 12.04
CA HIS A 60 -25.25 9.64 11.46
C HIS A 60 -24.53 10.96 11.25
N LYS A 61 -23.45 11.20 12.01
CA LYS A 61 -22.50 12.26 11.68
C LYS A 61 -22.18 12.00 10.21
N LYS A 62 -22.73 12.83 9.33
CA LYS A 62 -22.24 12.96 7.97
C LYS A 62 -20.74 13.16 8.17
N ASP A 63 -19.93 12.21 7.70
CA ASP A 63 -18.48 12.34 7.63
C ASP A 63 -18.23 13.67 6.94
N THR A 64 -18.04 14.69 7.76
CA THR A 64 -17.88 16.05 7.31
C THR A 64 -16.42 16.10 6.97
N GLU A 65 -16.13 16.40 5.71
CA GLU A 65 -14.81 16.55 5.10
C GLU A 65 -13.94 17.63 5.77
N TYR A 66 -14.40 18.17 6.91
CA TYR A 66 -13.73 19.12 7.76
C TYR A 66 -13.07 18.36 8.94
N PRO A 67 -11.76 18.04 8.86
CA PRO A 67 -11.06 17.24 9.86
C PRO A 67 -10.71 18.03 11.13
N TRP A 68 -10.98 19.34 11.16
CA TRP A 68 -10.53 20.21 12.24
C TRP A 68 -11.52 20.22 13.41
N PRO A 69 -11.03 20.13 14.66
CA PRO A 69 -11.89 20.26 15.82
C PRO A 69 -12.43 21.70 15.92
N ASP A 70 -13.66 21.85 16.41
CA ASP A 70 -14.28 23.18 16.62
C ASP A 70 -13.52 24.05 17.63
N LYS A 71 -12.70 23.42 18.50
CA LYS A 71 -11.80 24.08 19.46
C LYS A 71 -10.47 23.33 19.49
N PHE A 72 -9.38 24.05 19.29
CA PHE A 72 -8.04 23.51 19.52
C PHE A 72 -7.76 23.46 21.03
N PRO A 73 -7.24 22.36 21.56
CA PRO A 73 -6.77 22.30 22.95
C PRO A 73 -5.68 23.37 23.16
N ALA A 74 -5.78 24.11 24.26
CA ALA A 74 -5.05 25.36 24.48
C ALA A 74 -3.56 25.17 24.82
N ASP A 75 -3.12 23.94 25.10
CA ASP A 75 -1.75 23.66 25.50
C ASP A 75 -1.41 22.19 25.19
N GLU A 76 -0.65 21.93 24.14
CA GLU A 76 -0.14 20.60 23.82
C GLU A 76 1.37 20.67 23.56
N SER A 77 2.14 20.91 24.61
CA SER A 77 3.60 20.68 24.62
C SER A 77 3.96 19.18 24.79
N GLY A 78 3.03 18.27 24.50
CA GLY A 78 3.21 16.82 24.58
C GLY A 78 3.56 16.20 23.23
N PRO A 79 4.08 14.94 23.19
CA PRO A 79 4.53 14.27 21.97
C PRO A 79 3.43 13.96 20.93
N HIS A 80 2.19 14.43 21.11
CA HIS A 80 1.05 14.03 20.29
C HIS A 80 0.21 15.21 19.76
N VAL A 81 0.86 16.33 19.45
CA VAL A 81 0.28 17.63 19.00
C VAL A 81 -0.71 17.57 17.82
N PHE A 82 -0.87 16.40 17.18
CA PHE A 82 -1.75 16.22 16.01
C PHE A 82 -2.64 14.97 16.09
N THR A 83 -2.99 14.49 17.29
CA THR A 83 -3.85 13.29 17.44
C THR A 83 -5.17 13.35 16.68
N TYR A 84 -5.77 14.54 16.53
CA TYR A 84 -7.01 14.74 15.78
C TYR A 84 -6.84 14.65 14.26
N VAL A 85 -5.64 14.90 13.74
CA VAL A 85 -5.28 14.76 12.31
C VAL A 85 -4.89 13.31 11.99
N ASN A 86 -4.38 12.57 12.98
CA ASN A 86 -3.93 11.20 12.79
C ASN A 86 -5.13 10.25 12.60
N ARG A 87 -5.29 9.75 11.37
CA ARG A 87 -6.31 8.74 11.04
C ARG A 87 -5.96 7.34 11.54
N PHE A 88 -4.71 7.11 11.92
CA PHE A 88 -4.23 5.85 12.43
C PHE A 88 -4.43 5.75 13.94
N LYS A 89 -5.51 5.09 14.34
CA LYS A 89 -5.86 4.89 15.75
C LYS A 89 -5.38 3.52 16.24
N PRO A 90 -5.06 3.35 17.54
CA PRO A 90 -4.87 2.03 18.13
C PRO A 90 -6.06 1.12 17.83
N LEU A 91 -5.81 -0.19 17.72
CA LEU A 91 -6.89 -1.15 17.53
C LEU A 91 -7.78 -1.22 18.77
N ASP A 92 -9.11 -1.17 18.57
CA ASP A 92 -10.08 -1.34 19.66
C ASP A 92 -9.99 -2.71 20.35
N LYS A 93 -9.52 -3.72 19.61
CA LYS A 93 -9.36 -5.10 20.08
C LYS A 93 -7.97 -5.62 19.73
N PRO A 94 -7.36 -6.46 20.58
CA PRO A 94 -6.11 -7.09 20.25
C PRO A 94 -6.26 -7.94 18.97
N PRO A 95 -5.22 -8.01 18.13
CA PRO A 95 -5.27 -8.80 16.91
C PRO A 95 -5.53 -10.27 17.24
N LYS A 96 -6.33 -10.93 16.40
CA LYS A 96 -6.63 -12.36 16.57
C LYS A 96 -5.34 -13.17 16.40
N LYS A 97 -5.10 -14.13 17.29
CA LYS A 97 -3.97 -15.05 17.14
C LYS A 97 -4.15 -15.82 15.83
N PHE A 98 -3.14 -15.76 14.98
CA PHE A 98 -3.05 -16.51 13.73
C PHE A 98 -1.91 -17.50 13.87
N LEU A 99 -2.12 -18.74 13.40
CA LEU A 99 -1.14 -19.82 13.51
C LEU A 99 -0.67 -20.20 12.12
N LEU A 100 0.64 -20.18 11.90
CA LEU A 100 1.21 -20.63 10.63
C LEU A 100 1.27 -22.17 10.58
N PRO A 101 1.13 -22.80 9.39
CA PRO A 101 1.07 -24.26 9.30
C PRO A 101 2.28 -24.99 9.91
N PHE A 102 3.47 -24.41 9.78
CA PHE A 102 4.71 -24.99 10.32
C PHE A 102 4.89 -24.78 11.83
N GLU A 103 4.05 -23.95 12.46
CA GLU A 103 4.06 -23.69 13.91
C GLU A 103 3.15 -24.64 14.69
N LYS A 104 2.46 -25.57 14.01
CA LYS A 104 1.60 -26.57 14.67
C LYS A 104 2.29 -27.30 15.83
N PRO A 105 3.57 -27.75 15.73
CA PRO A 105 4.27 -28.37 16.86
C PRO A 105 4.41 -27.44 18.08
N LEU A 106 4.55 -26.12 17.85
CA LEU A 106 4.62 -25.12 18.92
C LEU A 106 3.24 -24.94 19.57
N ASP A 107 2.16 -24.92 18.79
CA ASP A 107 0.81 -24.82 19.31
C ASP A 107 0.43 -26.03 20.18
N ASP A 108 0.85 -27.23 19.78
CA ASP A 108 0.63 -28.46 20.57
C ASP A 108 1.39 -28.43 21.90
N LEU A 109 2.64 -27.94 21.92
CA LEU A 109 3.37 -27.71 23.17
C LEU A 109 2.71 -26.63 24.03
N GLN A 110 2.22 -25.55 23.42
CA GLN A 110 1.53 -24.49 24.15
C GLN A 110 0.23 -24.98 24.80
N LYS A 111 -0.53 -25.85 24.13
CA LYS A 111 -1.72 -26.50 24.70
C LYS A 111 -1.36 -27.35 25.91
N ARG A 112 -0.32 -28.19 25.82
CA ARG A 112 0.19 -28.97 26.95
C ARG A 112 0.61 -28.10 28.14
N ILE A 113 1.32 -26.99 27.88
CA ILE A 113 1.67 -26.02 28.92
C ILE A 113 0.41 -25.46 29.59
N ASN A 114 -0.61 -25.13 28.81
CA ASN A 114 -1.87 -24.58 29.34
C ASN A 114 -2.67 -25.63 30.12
N GLU A 115 -2.68 -26.89 29.68
CA GLU A 115 -3.30 -28.01 30.39
C GLU A 115 -2.64 -28.24 31.76
N VAL A 116 -1.31 -28.31 31.81
CA VAL A 116 -0.57 -28.45 33.08
C VAL A 116 -0.81 -27.25 34.00
N LYS A 117 -0.82 -26.02 33.46
CA LYS A 117 -1.19 -24.81 34.21
C LYS A 117 -2.64 -24.86 34.72
N GLY A 118 -3.55 -25.49 33.98
CA GLY A 118 -4.93 -25.73 34.40
C GLY A 118 -4.99 -26.72 35.56
N MET A 119 -4.33 -27.87 35.43
CA MET A 119 -4.27 -28.91 36.48
C MET A 119 -3.67 -28.38 37.78
N GLN A 120 -2.62 -27.56 37.71
CA GLN A 120 -2.02 -26.90 38.89
C GLN A 120 -3.04 -26.03 39.64
N LYS A 121 -3.89 -25.31 38.91
CA LYS A 121 -4.94 -24.47 39.51
C LYS A 121 -6.07 -25.28 40.14
N GLU A 122 -6.42 -26.41 39.54
CA GLU A 122 -7.50 -27.28 40.03
C GLU A 122 -7.09 -28.14 41.23
N THR A 123 -5.88 -28.71 41.19
CA THR A 123 -5.40 -29.65 42.21
C THR A 123 -4.59 -29.01 43.33
N GLY A 124 -4.06 -27.80 43.12
CA GLY A 124 -3.15 -27.12 44.05
C GLY A 124 -1.76 -27.77 44.17
N LEU A 125 -1.47 -28.80 43.37
CA LEU A 125 -0.17 -29.47 43.34
C LEU A 125 0.88 -28.66 42.57
N ASP A 126 2.14 -28.71 43.01
CA ASP A 126 3.23 -27.98 42.38
C ASP A 126 3.70 -28.68 41.09
N PHE A 127 3.43 -28.07 39.94
CA PHE A 127 3.94 -28.48 38.64
C PHE A 127 4.94 -27.48 38.03
N ASN A 128 5.49 -26.55 38.83
CA ASN A 128 6.35 -25.47 38.33
C ASN A 128 7.60 -26.00 37.59
N HIS A 129 8.17 -27.11 38.06
CA HIS A 129 9.31 -27.75 37.39
C HIS A 129 8.92 -28.27 35.98
N VAL A 130 7.77 -28.95 35.87
CA VAL A 130 7.27 -29.49 34.60
C VAL A 130 6.92 -28.36 33.63
N ILE A 131 6.26 -27.30 34.14
CA ILE A 131 5.95 -26.10 33.34
C ILE A 131 7.23 -25.47 32.81
N SER A 132 8.24 -25.28 33.66
CA SER A 132 9.53 -24.70 33.26
C SER A 132 10.25 -25.54 32.21
N GLU A 133 10.21 -26.87 32.35
CA GLU A 133 10.80 -27.78 31.36
C GLU A 133 10.08 -27.69 30.00
N LEU A 134 8.74 -27.66 30.00
CA LEU A 134 7.95 -27.50 28.79
C LEU A 134 8.17 -26.13 28.13
N GLU A 135 8.27 -25.05 28.92
CA GLU A 135 8.57 -23.71 28.41
C GLU A 135 9.99 -23.62 27.82
N ARG A 136 10.96 -24.33 28.41
CA ARG A 136 12.31 -24.45 27.83
C ARG A 136 12.25 -25.19 26.48
N LYS A 137 11.60 -26.36 26.42
CA LYS A 137 11.41 -27.13 25.18
C LYS A 137 10.69 -26.31 24.10
N TYR A 138 9.69 -25.52 24.49
CA TYR A 138 9.01 -24.60 23.59
C TYR A 138 9.97 -23.57 22.97
N LYS A 139 10.78 -22.91 23.80
CA LYS A 139 11.76 -21.91 23.34
C LYS A 139 12.87 -22.50 22.48
N GLU A 140 13.29 -23.74 22.74
CA GLU A 140 14.28 -24.47 21.94
C GLU A 140 13.70 -24.84 20.57
N LEU A 141 12.53 -25.49 20.55
CA LEU A 141 11.84 -25.84 19.31
C LEU A 141 11.52 -24.61 18.45
N MET A 142 11.13 -23.50 19.09
CA MET A 142 10.87 -22.24 18.39
C MET A 142 12.12 -21.68 17.72
N ARG A 143 13.29 -21.76 18.39
CA ARG A 143 14.57 -21.38 17.79
C ARG A 143 14.94 -22.28 16.63
N GLU A 144 14.79 -23.59 16.76
CA GLU A 144 15.08 -24.55 15.69
C GLU A 144 14.23 -24.30 14.44
N ILE A 145 12.91 -24.19 14.62
CA ILE A 145 11.97 -23.95 13.52
C ILE A 145 12.31 -22.64 12.79
N TYR A 146 12.50 -21.55 13.53
CA TYR A 146 12.75 -20.23 12.95
C TYR A 146 14.17 -20.11 12.34
N ALA A 147 15.16 -20.85 12.84
CA ALA A 147 16.49 -20.90 12.25
C ALA A 147 16.49 -21.61 10.88
N SER A 148 15.67 -22.66 10.71
CA SER A 148 15.63 -23.48 9.48
C SER A 148 14.48 -23.17 8.53
N LEU A 149 13.93 -21.95 8.55
CA LEU A 149 12.80 -21.59 7.68
C LEU A 149 13.19 -21.66 6.19
N THR A 150 12.38 -22.40 5.43
CA THR A 150 12.45 -22.40 3.96
C THR A 150 11.99 -21.06 3.39
N PRO A 151 12.37 -20.70 2.15
CA PRO A 151 11.96 -19.43 1.54
C PRO A 151 10.44 -19.20 1.51
N ILE A 152 9.65 -20.26 1.28
CA ILE A 152 8.18 -20.15 1.29
C ILE A 152 7.62 -19.97 2.70
N GLN A 153 8.26 -20.55 3.72
CA GLN A 153 7.86 -20.33 5.12
C GLN A 153 8.19 -18.89 5.55
N ARG A 154 9.35 -18.35 5.16
CA ARG A 154 9.68 -16.93 5.37
C ARG A 154 8.68 -16.00 4.67
N LEU A 155 8.29 -16.31 3.43
CA LEU A 155 7.20 -15.59 2.75
C LEU A 155 5.90 -15.62 3.56
N ASN A 156 5.53 -16.76 4.15
CA ASN A 156 4.34 -16.84 5.01
C ASN A 156 4.47 -15.99 6.29
N VAL A 157 5.67 -15.86 6.86
CA VAL A 157 5.95 -14.93 7.97
C VAL A 157 5.89 -13.47 7.52
N ALA A 158 6.35 -13.15 6.31
CA ALA A 158 6.20 -11.82 5.69
C ALA A 158 4.73 -11.46 5.41
N ARG A 159 3.90 -12.46 5.08
CA ARG A 159 2.45 -12.32 4.86
C ARG A 159 1.62 -12.45 6.14
N HIS A 160 2.25 -12.55 7.31
CA HIS A 160 1.53 -12.79 8.55
C HIS A 160 0.50 -11.66 8.80
N PRO A 161 -0.78 -11.97 9.10
CA PRO A 161 -1.83 -10.94 9.23
C PRO A 161 -1.55 -9.88 10.30
N ASN A 162 -0.81 -10.26 11.33
CA ASN A 162 -0.42 -9.37 12.44
C ASN A 162 0.99 -8.79 12.27
N ARG A 163 1.60 -8.91 11.08
CA ARG A 163 2.89 -8.30 10.81
C ARG A 163 2.75 -6.78 10.95
N PRO A 164 3.64 -6.09 11.68
CA PRO A 164 3.53 -4.65 11.87
C PRO A 164 3.60 -3.91 10.53
N THR A 165 2.70 -2.94 10.36
CA THR A 165 2.58 -2.15 9.13
C THR A 165 3.47 -0.90 9.18
N CYS A 166 3.57 -0.16 8.07
CA CYS A 166 4.33 1.09 7.99
C CYS A 166 3.97 2.06 9.14
N LEU A 167 2.69 2.34 9.36
CA LEU A 167 2.25 3.25 10.42
C LEU A 167 2.49 2.70 11.83
N ASP A 168 2.49 1.39 12.05
CA ASP A 168 2.88 0.80 13.34
C ASP A 168 4.36 1.10 13.62
N HIS A 169 5.23 0.96 12.62
CA HIS A 169 6.64 1.28 12.77
C HIS A 169 6.89 2.76 12.99
N VAL A 170 6.31 3.63 12.17
CA VAL A 170 6.43 5.10 12.29
C VAL A 170 5.97 5.55 13.68
N SER A 171 4.80 5.10 14.14
CA SER A 171 4.26 5.46 15.45
C SER A 171 5.15 4.99 16.61
N ASN A 172 5.85 3.87 16.46
CA ASN A 172 6.71 3.31 17.50
C ASN A 172 8.12 3.96 17.56
N ILE A 173 8.58 4.61 16.47
CA ILE A 173 9.95 5.15 16.38
C ILE A 173 10.02 6.68 16.39
N SER A 174 8.91 7.35 16.07
CA SER A 174 8.84 8.81 15.95
C SER A 174 8.30 9.47 17.21
N ASP A 175 8.82 10.66 17.48
CA ASP A 175 8.39 11.54 18.55
C ASP A 175 7.12 12.31 18.15
N THR A 176 7.04 12.70 16.88
CA THR A 176 5.88 13.38 16.27
C THR A 176 5.65 12.85 14.86
N TRP A 177 4.39 12.79 14.44
CA TRP A 177 3.99 12.34 13.11
C TRP A 177 2.93 13.27 12.51
N LEU A 178 3.16 13.70 11.27
CA LEU A 178 2.21 14.45 10.46
C LEU A 178 2.03 13.75 9.11
N GLU A 179 0.89 13.09 8.92
CA GLU A 179 0.54 12.46 7.65
C GLU A 179 0.18 13.51 6.59
N LEU A 180 0.76 13.37 5.40
CA LEU A 180 0.55 14.21 4.22
C LEU A 180 -0.18 13.41 3.15
N HIS A 181 -1.12 14.06 2.46
CA HIS A 181 -2.10 13.40 1.61
C HIS A 181 -2.13 13.95 0.17
N GLY A 182 -2.60 13.11 -0.75
CA GLY A 182 -2.94 13.49 -2.12
C GLY A 182 -1.76 13.62 -3.07
N ASP A 183 -2.01 13.35 -4.34
CA ASP A 183 -1.05 13.51 -5.44
C ASP A 183 -1.15 14.86 -6.17
N ARG A 184 -2.10 15.72 -5.78
CA ARG A 184 -2.50 16.98 -6.45
C ARG A 184 -3.13 16.79 -7.85
N ALA A 185 -3.50 15.57 -8.20
CA ALA A 185 -4.21 15.21 -9.43
C ALA A 185 -5.58 14.55 -9.15
N GLY A 186 -6.10 14.73 -7.93
CA GLY A 186 -7.49 14.41 -7.57
C GLY A 186 -7.70 13.11 -6.80
N TYR A 187 -6.65 12.39 -6.39
CA TYR A 187 -6.81 11.17 -5.58
C TYR A 187 -5.72 11.02 -4.51
N ASP A 188 -6.13 10.66 -3.29
CA ASP A 188 -5.23 10.26 -2.21
C ASP A 188 -5.27 8.75 -2.07
N ASP A 189 -4.27 8.06 -2.65
CA ASP A 189 -4.24 6.61 -2.63
C ASP A 189 -3.98 6.07 -1.21
N PRO A 190 -4.91 5.32 -0.62
CA PRO A 190 -4.77 4.82 0.74
C PRO A 190 -3.68 3.74 0.88
N ALA A 191 -3.27 3.08 -0.20
CA ALA A 191 -2.23 2.03 -0.17
C ALA A 191 -0.82 2.58 0.11
N ILE A 192 -0.59 3.87 -0.13
CA ILE A 192 0.66 4.57 0.20
C ILE A 192 0.37 5.58 1.30
N VAL A 193 1.18 5.59 2.35
CA VAL A 193 1.17 6.62 3.38
C VAL A 193 2.43 7.44 3.28
N THR A 194 2.29 8.75 3.47
CA THR A 194 3.41 9.69 3.41
C THR A 194 3.30 10.70 4.54
N GLY A 195 4.42 11.19 5.05
CA GLY A 195 4.37 12.18 6.13
C GLY A 195 5.73 12.54 6.69
N ILE A 196 5.74 13.57 7.53
CA ILE A 196 6.95 14.03 8.22
C ILE A 196 6.90 13.50 9.64
N ALA A 197 7.99 12.89 10.08
CA ALA A 197 8.17 12.47 11.46
C ALA A 197 9.46 13.01 12.05
N THR A 198 9.44 13.29 13.35
CA THR A 198 10.65 13.66 14.10
C THR A 198 11.19 12.44 14.84
N ILE A 199 12.50 12.20 14.77
CA ILE A 199 13.19 11.17 15.55
C ILE A 199 14.43 11.81 16.17
N ASP A 200 14.51 11.78 17.50
CA ASP A 200 15.64 12.32 18.27
C ASP A 200 15.94 13.78 17.90
N GLY A 201 14.88 14.58 17.69
CA GLY A 201 14.94 16.00 17.33
C GLY A 201 15.25 16.32 15.86
N LEU A 202 15.36 15.32 14.99
CA LEU A 202 15.59 15.50 13.55
C LEU A 202 14.36 15.10 12.75
N SER A 203 14.05 15.83 11.68
CA SER A 203 12.90 15.57 10.81
C SER A 203 13.26 14.67 9.63
N TYR A 204 12.36 13.75 9.31
CA TYR A 204 12.50 12.77 8.23
C TYR A 204 11.20 12.70 7.42
N MET A 205 11.32 12.51 6.11
CA MET A 205 10.18 12.17 5.25
C MET A 205 9.99 10.65 5.22
N PHE A 206 8.85 10.17 5.66
CA PHE A 206 8.47 8.77 5.55
C PHE A 206 7.50 8.54 4.40
N ILE A 207 7.74 7.47 3.64
CA ILE A 207 6.88 7.04 2.53
C ILE A 207 6.76 5.52 2.59
N GLY A 208 5.58 4.94 2.66
CA GLY A 208 5.48 3.50 2.80
C GLY A 208 4.20 2.89 2.28
N HIS A 209 4.29 1.61 1.98
CA HIS A 209 3.12 0.79 1.71
C HIS A 209 2.38 0.54 3.02
N GLN A 210 1.08 0.80 3.03
CA GLN A 210 0.24 0.62 4.22
C GLN A 210 -0.74 -0.53 4.00
N LYS A 211 -0.44 -1.69 4.59
CA LYS A 211 -1.43 -2.77 4.74
C LYS A 211 -2.44 -2.43 5.83
N GLY A 212 -3.57 -3.12 5.85
CA GLY A 212 -4.56 -3.00 6.92
C GLY A 212 -4.32 -4.01 8.04
N ARG A 213 -4.61 -3.62 9.28
CA ARG A 213 -4.49 -4.51 10.45
C ARG A 213 -5.68 -5.47 10.60
N ASN A 214 -6.73 -5.26 9.83
CA ASN A 214 -7.92 -6.09 9.78
C ASN A 214 -8.51 -6.10 8.36
N THR A 215 -9.51 -6.95 8.10
CA THR A 215 -10.12 -7.10 6.77
C THR A 215 -10.69 -5.79 6.21
N LYS A 216 -11.34 -4.96 7.04
CA LYS A 216 -11.93 -3.69 6.59
C LYS A 216 -10.84 -2.70 6.19
N GLU A 217 -9.81 -2.56 7.02
CA GLU A 217 -8.64 -1.73 6.71
C GLU A 217 -7.90 -2.26 5.47
N ASN A 218 -7.77 -3.57 5.30
CA ASN A 218 -7.09 -4.16 4.14
C ASN A 218 -7.82 -3.84 2.84
N ILE A 219 -9.16 -3.94 2.81
CA ILE A 219 -9.95 -3.56 1.63
C ILE A 219 -9.80 -2.06 1.37
N HIS A 220 -9.91 -1.22 2.40
CA HIS A 220 -9.76 0.24 2.24
C HIS A 220 -8.38 0.63 1.72
N ARG A 221 -7.31 -0.02 2.20
CA ARG A 221 -5.92 0.22 1.83
C ARG A 221 -5.49 -0.57 0.58
N ASN A 222 -6.43 -1.19 -0.11
CA ASN A 222 -6.18 -2.02 -1.29
C ASN A 222 -5.09 -3.08 -1.08
N PHE A 223 -5.01 -3.67 0.12
CA PHE A 223 -3.97 -4.62 0.52
C PHE A 223 -2.53 -4.11 0.29
N ALA A 224 -2.34 -2.79 0.37
CA ALA A 224 -1.11 -2.09 0.06
C ALA A 224 -0.63 -2.28 -1.38
N MET A 225 -1.56 -2.44 -2.33
CA MET A 225 -1.29 -2.40 -3.77
C MET A 225 -1.59 -0.99 -4.29
N PRO A 226 -0.57 -0.16 -4.56
CA PRO A 226 -0.79 1.20 -5.00
C PRO A 226 -1.30 1.25 -6.44
N THR A 227 -2.21 2.17 -6.69
CA THR A 227 -2.59 2.68 -8.00
C THR A 227 -1.54 3.73 -8.46
N PRO A 228 -1.62 4.25 -9.71
CA PRO A 228 -0.65 5.22 -10.20
C PRO A 228 -0.61 6.50 -9.34
N HIS A 229 -1.75 6.87 -8.75
CA HIS A 229 -1.87 8.01 -7.85
C HIS A 229 -1.02 7.84 -6.58
N GLY A 230 -0.86 6.61 -6.07
CA GLY A 230 0.01 6.33 -4.93
C GLY A 230 1.48 6.61 -5.21
N TYR A 231 1.97 6.21 -6.39
CA TYR A 231 3.34 6.49 -6.80
C TYR A 231 3.57 7.96 -7.11
N ARG A 232 2.61 8.65 -7.75
CA ARG A 232 2.68 10.11 -7.96
C ARG A 232 2.69 10.88 -6.65
N LYS A 233 1.88 10.47 -5.67
CA LYS A 233 1.95 11.00 -4.30
C LYS A 233 3.34 10.78 -3.71
N ALA A 234 3.86 9.55 -3.74
CA ALA A 234 5.21 9.26 -3.23
C ALA A 234 6.27 10.17 -3.89
N LEU A 235 6.25 10.31 -5.22
CA LEU A 235 7.17 11.18 -5.95
C LEU A 235 7.06 12.65 -5.55
N ARG A 236 5.84 13.17 -5.39
CA ARG A 236 5.60 14.53 -4.91
C ARG A 236 6.30 14.76 -3.56
N LEU A 237 6.11 13.85 -2.60
CA LEU A 237 6.72 13.98 -1.28
C LEU A 237 8.24 13.72 -1.29
N MET A 238 8.75 12.88 -2.19
CA MET A 238 10.19 12.76 -2.40
C MET A 238 10.80 14.07 -2.89
N ASN A 239 10.14 14.75 -3.83
CA ASN A 239 10.60 16.05 -4.34
C ASN A 239 10.52 17.15 -3.27
N GLU A 240 9.46 17.17 -2.47
CA GLU A 240 9.35 18.11 -1.33
C GLU A 240 10.46 17.85 -0.30
N ALA A 241 10.71 16.58 0.04
CA ALA A 241 11.82 16.22 0.94
C ALA A 241 13.19 16.65 0.37
N ASP A 242 13.41 16.47 -0.92
CA ASP A 242 14.63 16.93 -1.59
C ASP A 242 14.81 18.45 -1.51
N GLN A 243 13.73 19.20 -1.74
CA GLN A 243 13.72 20.66 -1.69
C GLN A 243 14.03 21.19 -0.28
N PHE A 244 13.52 20.53 0.76
CA PHE A 244 13.73 20.94 2.15
C PHE A 244 14.95 20.27 2.82
N GLY A 245 15.69 19.44 2.10
CA GLY A 245 16.87 18.74 2.65
C GLY A 245 16.52 17.69 3.70
N LEU A 246 15.32 17.10 3.64
CA LEU A 246 14.88 16.07 4.56
C LEU A 246 15.35 14.68 4.09
N PRO A 247 16.03 13.89 4.94
CA PRO A 247 16.29 12.49 4.64
C PRO A 247 14.99 11.71 4.41
N ILE A 248 15.01 10.79 3.45
CA ILE A 248 13.84 9.99 3.08
C ILE A 248 14.02 8.56 3.61
N VAL A 249 13.00 8.05 4.31
CA VAL A 249 12.92 6.66 4.75
C VAL A 249 11.69 6.03 4.13
N THR A 250 11.88 4.97 3.35
CA THR A 250 10.79 4.24 2.72
C THR A 250 10.52 2.89 3.36
N PHE A 251 9.25 2.52 3.48
CA PHE A 251 8.83 1.21 3.99
C PHE A 251 8.17 0.38 2.89
N VAL A 252 8.81 -0.73 2.53
CA VAL A 252 8.33 -1.64 1.48
C VAL A 252 7.55 -2.80 2.08
N ASP A 253 6.26 -2.86 1.76
CA ASP A 253 5.35 -3.95 2.14
C ASP A 253 4.15 -4.05 1.20
N THR A 254 4.39 -4.54 -0.01
CA THR A 254 3.39 -4.70 -1.06
C THR A 254 3.52 -6.04 -1.77
N PRO A 255 2.41 -6.73 -2.09
CA PRO A 255 2.45 -7.86 -3.02
C PRO A 255 2.74 -7.42 -4.47
N GLY A 256 2.56 -6.13 -4.78
CA GLY A 256 2.81 -5.53 -6.09
C GLY A 256 1.94 -4.30 -6.35
N ALA A 257 2.16 -3.64 -7.48
CA ALA A 257 1.28 -2.57 -7.94
C ALA A 257 -0.13 -3.12 -8.25
N TYR A 258 -1.16 -2.31 -8.06
CA TYR A 258 -2.52 -2.73 -8.36
C TYR A 258 -2.70 -2.92 -9.87
N ALA A 259 -3.13 -4.11 -10.27
CA ALA A 259 -3.23 -4.51 -11.67
C ALA A 259 -4.71 -4.56 -12.10
N ASP A 260 -5.31 -3.39 -12.27
CA ASP A 260 -6.67 -3.24 -12.81
C ASP A 260 -6.68 -2.34 -14.06
N LEU A 261 -7.80 -2.38 -14.79
CA LEU A 261 -7.97 -1.65 -16.05
C LEU A 261 -7.81 -0.14 -15.88
N GLU A 262 -8.30 0.41 -14.77
CA GLU A 262 -8.22 1.85 -14.50
C GLU A 262 -6.79 2.29 -14.17
N SER A 263 -6.01 1.49 -13.43
CA SER A 263 -4.59 1.77 -13.19
C SER A 263 -3.78 1.77 -14.48
N GLU A 264 -4.06 0.83 -15.39
CA GLU A 264 -3.40 0.80 -16.70
C GLU A 264 -3.75 2.05 -17.54
N ARG A 265 -5.04 2.40 -17.65
CA ARG A 265 -5.50 3.63 -18.34
C ARG A 265 -4.87 4.90 -17.79
N LYS A 266 -4.67 4.95 -16.46
CA LYS A 266 -4.06 6.09 -15.76
C LYS A 266 -2.54 6.06 -15.73
N GLY A 267 -1.89 5.08 -16.36
CA GLY A 267 -0.43 5.02 -16.50
C GLY A 267 0.30 4.41 -15.30
N GLN A 268 -0.04 3.18 -14.91
CA GLN A 268 0.67 2.46 -13.84
C GLN A 268 2.17 2.31 -14.14
N GLY A 269 2.52 1.82 -15.33
CA GLY A 269 3.91 1.71 -15.75
C GLY A 269 4.64 3.06 -15.81
N GLU A 270 3.97 4.12 -16.26
CA GLU A 270 4.50 5.48 -16.32
C GLU A 270 4.84 6.00 -14.93
N SER A 271 3.90 5.90 -13.99
CA SER A 271 4.09 6.39 -12.62
C SER A 271 5.25 5.68 -11.90
N ILE A 272 5.38 4.36 -12.08
CA ILE A 272 6.52 3.59 -11.57
C ILE A 272 7.82 4.08 -12.22
N ALA A 273 7.86 4.18 -13.55
CA ALA A 273 9.06 4.60 -14.27
C ALA A 273 9.52 6.02 -13.88
N GLN A 274 8.59 6.96 -13.71
CA GLN A 274 8.90 8.32 -13.24
C GLN A 274 9.51 8.31 -11.83
N ASN A 275 8.96 7.52 -10.92
CA ASN A 275 9.53 7.38 -9.58
C ASN A 275 10.95 6.84 -9.63
N LEU A 276 11.20 5.77 -10.41
CA LEU A 276 12.55 5.20 -10.56
C LEU A 276 13.53 6.26 -11.09
N ARG A 277 13.17 6.91 -12.20
CA ARG A 277 14.01 7.94 -12.84
C ARG A 277 14.32 9.09 -11.89
N SER A 278 13.29 9.64 -11.25
CA SER A 278 13.42 10.81 -10.37
C SER A 278 14.19 10.49 -9.11
N SER A 279 14.05 9.26 -8.59
CA SER A 279 14.78 8.81 -7.41
C SER A 279 16.30 8.84 -7.59
N PHE A 280 16.85 8.67 -8.80
CA PHE A 280 18.28 8.85 -9.06
C PHE A 280 18.74 10.32 -8.99
N GLY A 281 17.81 11.27 -9.11
CA GLY A 281 18.09 12.70 -9.07
C GLY A 281 18.15 13.31 -7.67
N LEU A 282 17.61 12.63 -6.65
CA LEU A 282 17.47 13.15 -5.29
C LEU A 282 18.84 13.40 -4.64
N LYS A 283 19.01 14.60 -4.08
CA LYS A 283 20.18 15.14 -3.39
C LYS A 283 20.21 14.79 -1.90
N VAL A 284 19.10 14.32 -1.35
CA VAL A 284 18.99 13.86 0.03
C VAL A 284 19.28 12.36 0.16
N PRO A 285 19.74 11.89 1.35
CA PRO A 285 19.93 10.46 1.58
C PRO A 285 18.59 9.72 1.62
N VAL A 286 18.54 8.56 0.96
CA VAL A 286 17.35 7.70 0.88
C VAL A 286 17.67 6.32 1.45
N ILE A 287 16.91 5.86 2.44
CA ILE A 287 16.94 4.47 2.93
C ILE A 287 15.61 3.80 2.62
N SER A 288 15.65 2.62 2.02
CA SER A 288 14.49 1.75 1.88
C SER A 288 14.59 0.59 2.86
N VAL A 289 13.51 0.30 3.58
CA VAL A 289 13.42 -0.84 4.51
C VAL A 289 12.28 -1.75 4.05
N VAL A 290 12.62 -2.96 3.64
CA VAL A 290 11.63 -4.00 3.32
C VAL A 290 11.17 -4.64 4.62
N ILE A 291 9.97 -4.25 5.06
CA ILE A 291 9.40 -4.69 6.33
C ILE A 291 8.51 -5.91 6.16
N GLY A 292 8.02 -6.21 4.97
CA GLY A 292 7.21 -7.39 4.70
C GLY A 292 7.52 -7.97 3.33
N GLU A 293 6.64 -7.71 2.36
CA GLU A 293 6.82 -8.16 0.99
C GLU A 293 7.30 -7.05 0.06
N GLY A 294 8.30 -7.34 -0.76
CA GLY A 294 8.80 -6.48 -1.83
C GLY A 294 8.39 -7.00 -3.20
N GLY A 295 7.12 -6.78 -3.56
CA GLY A 295 6.55 -7.23 -4.82
C GLY A 295 6.93 -6.38 -6.02
N SER A 296 7.83 -6.90 -6.86
CA SER A 296 8.11 -6.45 -8.24
C SER A 296 8.36 -4.94 -8.38
N GLY A 297 7.99 -4.37 -9.53
CA GLY A 297 8.12 -2.94 -9.82
C GLY A 297 7.36 -2.03 -8.86
N GLY A 298 6.29 -2.52 -8.23
CA GLY A 298 5.53 -1.74 -7.26
C GLY A 298 6.33 -1.46 -5.98
N ALA A 299 7.04 -2.47 -5.47
CA ALA A 299 8.00 -2.28 -4.40
C ALA A 299 9.18 -1.41 -4.82
N LEU A 300 9.71 -1.64 -6.04
CA LEU A 300 10.87 -0.92 -6.56
C LEU A 300 10.59 0.58 -6.74
N ALA A 301 9.35 0.97 -7.06
CA ALA A 301 8.95 2.37 -7.26
C ALA A 301 9.24 3.28 -6.07
N ILE A 302 9.31 2.77 -4.84
CA ILE A 302 9.77 3.52 -3.67
C ILE A 302 11.02 2.89 -3.01
N GLY A 303 11.61 1.89 -3.69
CA GLY A 303 12.77 1.14 -3.22
C GLY A 303 14.11 1.61 -3.80
N THR A 304 14.11 2.57 -4.73
CA THR A 304 15.32 3.15 -5.32
C THR A 304 16.04 4.05 -4.31
N ALA A 305 16.87 3.44 -3.47
CA ALA A 305 17.50 4.07 -2.31
C ALA A 305 19.03 3.90 -2.32
N ASN A 306 19.73 4.77 -1.59
CA ASN A 306 21.17 4.61 -1.32
C ASN A 306 21.41 3.30 -0.58
N LYS A 307 20.67 3.07 0.51
CA LYS A 307 20.71 1.83 1.30
C LYS A 307 19.37 1.11 1.27
N MET A 308 19.39 -0.21 1.06
CA MET A 308 18.25 -1.10 1.15
C MET A 308 18.47 -2.06 2.31
N LEU A 309 17.66 -1.90 3.36
CA LEU A 309 17.66 -2.78 4.52
C LEU A 309 16.48 -3.75 4.39
N MET A 310 16.61 -4.95 4.93
CA MET A 310 15.52 -5.93 4.94
C MET A 310 15.36 -6.52 6.32
N LEU A 311 14.12 -6.64 6.80
CA LEU A 311 13.87 -7.50 7.97
C LEU A 311 14.20 -8.96 7.62
N GLU A 312 14.65 -9.73 8.61
CA GLU A 312 15.14 -11.10 8.43
C GLU A 312 14.16 -12.04 7.70
N ASN A 313 12.85 -11.89 7.94
CA ASN A 313 11.82 -12.69 7.29
C ASN A 313 11.14 -11.96 6.13
N ALA A 314 11.55 -10.73 5.80
CA ALA A 314 11.07 -10.04 4.64
C ALA A 314 11.57 -10.72 3.35
N VAL A 315 10.83 -10.50 2.27
CA VAL A 315 11.11 -11.07 0.96
C VAL A 315 11.09 -9.98 -0.11
N TYR A 316 11.89 -10.14 -1.16
CA TYR A 316 11.89 -9.23 -2.30
C TYR A 316 11.99 -10.06 -3.59
N PHE A 317 11.11 -9.80 -4.55
CA PHE A 317 11.02 -10.65 -5.75
C PHE A 317 10.50 -9.91 -6.98
N VAL A 318 10.94 -10.34 -8.16
CA VAL A 318 10.46 -9.82 -9.45
C VAL A 318 9.01 -10.25 -9.77
N ALA A 319 8.65 -11.46 -9.35
CA ALA A 319 7.31 -12.02 -9.49
C ALA A 319 7.01 -12.89 -8.27
N SER A 320 5.74 -12.94 -7.85
CA SER A 320 5.36 -13.77 -6.71
C SER A 320 5.69 -15.24 -7.00
N PRO A 321 6.10 -16.04 -5.99
CA PRO A 321 6.39 -17.44 -6.21
C PRO A 321 5.23 -18.22 -6.82
N GLU A 322 4.00 -17.82 -6.53
CA GLU A 322 2.78 -18.38 -7.14
C GLU A 322 2.71 -18.09 -8.64
N ALA A 323 2.93 -16.82 -9.04
CA ALA A 323 2.92 -16.42 -10.44
C ALA A 323 4.07 -17.07 -11.23
N ALA A 324 5.27 -17.07 -10.67
CA ALA A 324 6.43 -17.73 -11.28
C ALA A 324 6.21 -19.24 -11.44
N ALA A 325 5.59 -19.89 -10.47
CA ALA A 325 5.25 -21.31 -10.55
C ALA A 325 4.18 -21.61 -11.60
N ALA A 326 3.16 -20.76 -11.72
CA ALA A 326 2.14 -20.87 -12.76
C ALA A 326 2.75 -20.76 -14.17
N ILE A 327 3.73 -19.88 -14.38
CA ILE A 327 4.39 -19.69 -15.67
C ILE A 327 5.39 -20.81 -15.96
N LEU A 328 6.34 -21.06 -15.05
CA LEU A 328 7.48 -21.95 -15.28
C LEU A 328 7.13 -23.44 -15.14
N TYR A 329 6.17 -23.77 -14.26
CA TYR A 329 5.80 -25.14 -13.94
C TYR A 329 4.35 -25.47 -14.28
N LYS A 330 3.60 -24.54 -14.89
CA LYS A 330 2.17 -24.71 -15.20
C LYS A 330 1.33 -25.13 -13.99
N SER A 331 1.78 -24.79 -12.78
CA SER A 331 1.15 -25.21 -11.52
C SER A 331 1.53 -24.29 -10.36
N ALA A 332 0.54 -23.62 -9.77
CA ALA A 332 0.73 -22.79 -8.58
C ALA A 332 1.22 -23.61 -7.36
N LYS A 333 0.93 -24.92 -7.31
CA LYS A 333 1.41 -25.80 -6.23
C LYS A 333 2.95 -25.92 -6.20
N ALA A 334 3.62 -25.57 -7.29
CA ALA A 334 5.09 -25.52 -7.35
C ALA A 334 5.69 -24.22 -6.76
N ALA A 335 4.90 -23.36 -6.10
CA ALA A 335 5.39 -22.13 -5.46
C ALA A 335 6.59 -22.35 -4.51
N PRO A 336 6.65 -23.39 -3.65
CA PRO A 336 7.84 -23.64 -2.83
C PRO A 336 9.12 -23.87 -3.65
N LYS A 337 9.00 -24.56 -4.79
CA LYS A 337 10.10 -24.81 -5.72
C LYS A 337 10.52 -23.53 -6.43
N ALA A 338 9.56 -22.72 -6.86
CA ALA A 338 9.82 -21.42 -7.47
C ALA A 338 10.50 -20.45 -6.49
N ALA A 339 9.99 -20.32 -5.26
CA ALA A 339 10.58 -19.47 -4.22
C ALA A 339 12.07 -19.79 -3.96
N LYS A 340 12.41 -21.09 -3.87
CA LYS A 340 13.79 -21.55 -3.68
C LYS A 340 14.70 -21.21 -4.87
N ARG A 341 14.18 -21.20 -6.09
CA ARG A 341 14.92 -20.88 -7.32
C ARG A 341 15.08 -19.37 -7.52
N LEU A 342 14.08 -18.60 -7.12
CA LEU A 342 14.08 -17.13 -7.24
C LEU A 342 14.97 -16.43 -6.20
N LYS A 343 15.35 -17.12 -5.12
CA LYS A 343 16.28 -16.60 -4.11
C LYS A 343 15.80 -15.29 -3.47
N ILE A 344 14.57 -15.33 -2.95
CA ILE A 344 13.79 -14.15 -2.54
C ILE A 344 14.07 -13.66 -1.11
N THR A 345 14.89 -14.38 -0.33
CA THR A 345 15.05 -14.12 1.11
C THR A 345 16.05 -13.00 1.40
N ALA A 346 15.88 -12.28 2.50
CA ALA A 346 16.76 -11.18 2.90
C ALA A 346 18.25 -11.56 2.89
N GLN A 347 18.60 -12.75 3.42
CA GLN A 347 19.99 -13.20 3.47
C GLN A 347 20.56 -13.50 2.07
N GLU A 348 19.77 -14.09 1.17
CA GLU A 348 20.21 -14.36 -0.21
C GLU A 348 20.43 -13.05 -0.97
N LEU A 349 19.54 -12.08 -0.80
CA LEU A 349 19.62 -10.77 -1.44
C LEU A 349 20.76 -9.91 -0.89
N TYR A 350 21.06 -10.04 0.41
CA TYR A 350 22.27 -9.46 1.01
C TYR A 350 23.54 -10.06 0.39
N ASN A 351 23.60 -11.39 0.26
CA ASN A 351 24.73 -12.07 -0.36
C ASN A 351 24.92 -11.69 -1.85
N PHE A 352 23.84 -11.31 -2.54
CA PHE A 352 23.90 -10.78 -3.91
C PHE A 352 24.26 -9.29 -4.00
N GLY A 353 24.40 -8.59 -2.87
CA GLY A 353 24.65 -7.14 -2.83
C GLY A 353 23.44 -6.29 -3.22
N ILE A 354 22.23 -6.88 -3.26
CA ILE A 354 20.98 -6.14 -3.52
C ILE A 354 20.53 -5.41 -2.24
N ALA A 355 20.55 -6.13 -1.10
CA ALA A 355 20.33 -5.54 0.21
C ALA A 355 21.68 -5.22 0.87
N ASP A 356 21.75 -4.09 1.57
CA ASP A 356 22.95 -3.63 2.28
C ASP A 356 23.00 -4.14 3.72
N GLU A 357 21.86 -4.53 4.30
CA GLU A 357 21.77 -4.99 5.68
C GLU A 357 20.54 -5.87 5.90
N VAL A 358 20.69 -6.91 6.72
CA VAL A 358 19.59 -7.71 7.25
C VAL A 358 19.37 -7.35 8.72
N ILE A 359 18.18 -6.86 9.05
CA ILE A 359 17.79 -6.49 10.40
C ILE A 359 17.15 -7.73 11.07
N PRO A 360 17.73 -8.26 12.16
CA PRO A 360 17.22 -9.47 12.81
C PRO A 360 15.85 -9.21 13.44
N GLU A 361 14.92 -10.14 13.26
CA GLU A 361 13.61 -10.08 13.90
C GLU A 361 13.68 -10.67 15.33
N PRO A 362 12.71 -10.36 16.20
CA PRO A 362 12.54 -11.10 17.45
C PRO A 362 12.26 -12.58 17.19
N LEU A 363 12.48 -13.43 18.19
CA LEU A 363 12.12 -14.85 18.09
C LEU A 363 10.62 -14.97 17.78
N GLY A 364 10.26 -15.70 16.72
CA GLY A 364 8.88 -15.78 16.24
C GLY A 364 8.52 -14.76 15.15
N GLY A 365 9.45 -13.90 14.76
CA GLY A 365 9.25 -12.88 13.73
C GLY A 365 8.71 -11.55 14.27
N ALA A 366 8.60 -10.56 13.39
CA ALA A 366 8.30 -9.17 13.73
C ALA A 366 6.99 -8.96 14.50
N HIS A 367 6.00 -9.83 14.27
CA HIS A 367 4.69 -9.76 14.92
C HIS A 367 4.71 -10.25 16.37
N SER A 368 5.74 -10.97 16.81
CA SER A 368 5.85 -11.43 18.21
C SER A 368 6.22 -10.29 19.15
N ASN A 369 7.05 -9.34 18.69
CA ASN A 369 7.37 -8.11 19.41
C ASN A 369 7.53 -6.93 18.44
N PRO A 370 6.42 -6.26 18.08
CA PRO A 370 6.42 -5.11 17.17
C PRO A 370 7.28 -3.94 17.65
N LEU A 371 7.26 -3.66 18.96
CA LEU A 371 8.01 -2.56 19.56
C LEU A 371 9.52 -2.77 19.44
N GLU A 372 9.99 -3.97 19.76
CA GLU A 372 11.40 -4.33 19.62
C GLU A 372 11.83 -4.30 18.15
N THR A 373 10.99 -4.81 17.24
CA THR A 373 11.26 -4.74 15.79
C THR A 373 11.42 -3.28 15.33
N SER A 374 10.50 -2.40 15.73
CA SER A 374 10.59 -0.97 15.44
C SER A 374 11.87 -0.32 15.98
N LYS A 375 12.29 -0.67 17.20
CA LYS A 375 13.55 -0.15 17.79
C LYS A 375 14.78 -0.60 16.99
N ARG A 376 14.80 -1.85 16.53
CA ARG A 376 15.88 -2.36 15.67
C ARG A 376 15.93 -1.64 14.32
N ILE A 377 14.76 -1.41 13.71
CA ILE A 377 14.64 -0.58 12.49
C ILE A 377 15.18 0.83 12.74
N LYS A 378 14.73 1.53 13.80
CA LYS A 378 15.22 2.87 14.16
C LYS A 378 16.75 2.88 14.27
N THR A 379 17.31 1.91 14.96
CA THR A 379 18.77 1.81 15.18
C THR A 379 19.52 1.63 13.86
N ALA A 380 19.08 0.71 13.00
CA ALA A 380 19.70 0.46 11.70
C ALA A 380 19.58 1.66 10.75
N VAL A 381 18.40 2.26 10.67
CA VAL A 381 18.14 3.46 9.85
C VAL A 381 19.02 4.62 10.30
N LEU A 382 19.06 4.93 11.60
CA LEU A 382 19.86 6.05 12.12
C LEU A 382 21.37 5.82 11.93
N ARG A 383 21.86 4.58 12.07
CA ARG A 383 23.27 4.26 11.81
C ARG A 383 23.64 4.55 10.35
N ASN A 384 22.89 3.99 9.40
CA ASN A 384 23.12 4.19 7.97
C ASN A 384 22.95 5.66 7.56
N LEU A 385 21.96 6.37 8.12
CA LEU A 385 21.78 7.81 7.85
C LEU A 385 22.95 8.66 8.35
N ARG A 386 23.54 8.35 9.51
CA ARG A 386 24.71 9.09 10.01
C ARG A 386 25.91 9.00 9.09
N GLU A 387 26.11 7.86 8.42
CA GLU A 387 27.17 7.67 7.44
C GLU A 387 26.91 8.52 6.20
N MET A 388 25.69 8.43 5.64
CA MET A 388 25.32 9.15 4.42
C MET A 388 25.21 10.66 4.60
N ARG A 389 24.88 11.16 5.81
CA ARG A 389 24.83 12.61 6.08
C ARG A 389 26.19 13.30 5.97
N ARG A 390 27.29 12.55 5.90
CA ARG A 390 28.65 13.09 5.69
C ARG A 390 28.98 13.27 4.20
N MET A 391 28.15 12.74 3.31
CA MET A 391 28.34 12.80 1.85
C MET A 391 27.74 14.09 1.29
N SER A 392 28.35 14.61 0.22
CA SER A 392 27.76 15.73 -0.52
C SER A 392 26.51 15.29 -1.30
N PRO A 393 25.63 16.22 -1.71
CA PRO A 393 24.51 15.92 -2.60
C PRO A 393 24.91 15.17 -3.88
N GLU A 394 26.04 15.52 -4.47
CA GLU A 394 26.61 14.90 -5.66
C GLU A 394 27.07 13.46 -5.36
N ASP A 395 27.76 13.25 -4.24
CA ASP A 395 28.20 11.92 -3.81
C ASP A 395 26.99 11.01 -3.51
N LEU A 396 25.91 11.54 -2.92
CA LEU A 396 24.69 10.77 -2.66
C LEU A 396 24.03 10.28 -3.94
N LYS A 397 24.05 11.09 -5.00
CA LYS A 397 23.51 10.69 -6.30
C LYS A 397 24.39 9.64 -6.97
N GLU A 398 25.71 9.84 -6.93
CA GLU A 398 26.66 8.90 -7.55
C GLU A 398 26.68 7.56 -6.80
N ASP A 399 26.62 7.55 -5.47
CA ASP A 399 26.48 6.34 -4.64
C ASP A 399 25.24 5.52 -5.05
N ARG A 400 24.08 6.19 -5.15
CA ARG A 400 22.83 5.55 -5.58
C ARG A 400 22.98 4.97 -6.99
N LYS A 401 23.53 5.75 -7.92
CA LYS A 401 23.73 5.30 -9.31
C LYS A 401 24.70 4.11 -9.39
N ALA A 402 25.84 4.19 -8.72
CA ALA A 402 26.87 3.16 -8.69
C ALA A 402 26.32 1.84 -8.14
N LYS A 403 25.55 1.90 -7.04
CA LYS A 403 24.86 0.74 -6.48
C LYS A 403 24.02 0.02 -7.53
N PHE A 404 23.12 0.74 -8.20
CA PHE A 404 22.21 0.11 -9.17
C PHE A 404 22.93 -0.33 -10.45
N PHE A 405 24.01 0.34 -10.87
CA PHE A 405 24.80 -0.02 -12.04
C PHE A 405 25.67 -1.27 -11.79
N ALA A 406 26.04 -1.54 -10.54
CA ALA A 406 26.73 -2.75 -10.16
C ALA A 406 25.81 -3.99 -10.12
N LEU A 407 24.49 -3.81 -10.18
CA LEU A 407 23.54 -4.93 -10.15
C LEU A 407 23.47 -5.65 -11.49
N GLY A 408 23.62 -6.97 -11.43
CA GLY A 408 23.52 -7.86 -12.58
C GLY A 408 24.88 -8.21 -13.19
N THR A 409 24.95 -9.41 -13.76
CA THR A 409 26.15 -9.90 -14.45
C THR A 409 25.78 -10.24 -15.87
N CYS A 410 26.40 -9.58 -16.85
CA CYS A 410 26.31 -9.98 -18.25
C CYS A 410 27.68 -10.54 -18.66
N LYS A 411 27.74 -11.84 -18.98
CA LYS A 411 28.82 -12.34 -19.82
C LYS A 411 28.44 -11.99 -21.25
N ARG A 412 29.18 -11.06 -21.88
CA ARG A 412 29.12 -10.91 -23.34
C ARG A 412 29.55 -12.25 -23.93
N GLY A 413 28.58 -13.05 -24.37
CA GLY A 413 28.88 -14.18 -25.24
C GLY A 413 29.47 -13.63 -26.53
N GLY A 414 30.42 -14.36 -27.14
CA GLY A 414 30.79 -14.08 -28.52
C GLY A 414 29.52 -14.04 -29.37
N LEU A 415 29.45 -13.08 -30.30
CA LEU A 415 28.38 -13.05 -31.29
C LEU A 415 28.48 -14.38 -32.07
N ASP A 416 27.56 -15.28 -31.81
CA ASP A 416 27.40 -16.50 -32.59
C ASP A 416 26.69 -16.07 -33.88
N GLU A 417 27.46 -15.52 -34.85
CA GLU A 417 26.92 -15.00 -36.11
C GLU A 417 26.14 -16.07 -36.90
N ASP A 418 26.44 -17.35 -36.66
CA ASP A 418 25.79 -18.50 -37.32
C ASP A 418 24.46 -18.90 -36.68
N ARG A 419 24.09 -18.35 -35.52
CA ARG A 419 22.81 -18.63 -34.86
C ARG A 419 21.75 -17.62 -35.29
N MET A 420 21.42 -17.60 -36.57
CA MET A 420 20.16 -17.01 -37.05
C MET A 420 19.01 -17.74 -36.34
N ARG A 421 18.44 -17.11 -35.31
CA ARG A 421 17.18 -17.58 -34.74
C ARG A 421 16.15 -17.42 -35.84
N ASN A 422 15.44 -18.50 -36.19
CA ASN A 422 14.24 -18.45 -37.01
C ASN A 422 13.18 -17.59 -36.30
N THR A 423 13.29 -16.27 -36.43
CA THR A 423 12.18 -15.37 -36.18
C THR A 423 11.12 -15.68 -37.21
N ARG A 424 9.87 -15.86 -36.77
CA ARG A 424 8.71 -15.98 -37.67
C ARG A 424 8.83 -14.84 -38.70
N LYS A 425 8.81 -15.15 -40.00
CA LYS A 425 8.77 -14.11 -41.03
C LYS A 425 7.56 -13.22 -40.71
N ALA A 426 7.77 -11.91 -40.68
CA ALA A 426 6.69 -10.97 -40.42
C ALA A 426 5.54 -11.29 -41.39
N ASP A 427 4.33 -11.49 -40.87
CA ASP A 427 3.16 -11.89 -41.67
C ASP A 427 2.70 -10.77 -42.62
N SER A 428 3.39 -9.62 -42.66
CA SER A 428 3.21 -8.53 -43.62
C SER A 428 4.47 -7.65 -43.69
N PRO A 429 4.82 -7.08 -44.85
CA PRO A 429 5.86 -6.06 -44.92
C PRO A 429 5.44 -4.86 -44.07
N ILE A 430 6.35 -4.39 -43.21
CA ILE A 430 6.20 -3.12 -42.49
C ILE A 430 6.13 -2.05 -43.59
N PRO A 431 5.10 -1.19 -43.64
CA PRO A 431 5.07 -0.09 -44.59
C PRO A 431 6.32 0.77 -44.38
N GLU A 432 7.06 1.03 -45.45
CA GLU A 432 8.17 2.00 -45.38
C GLU A 432 7.62 3.30 -44.79
N SER A 433 8.19 3.73 -43.67
CA SER A 433 7.85 5.00 -43.08
C SER A 433 8.25 6.09 -44.07
N THR A 434 7.27 6.70 -44.73
CA THR A 434 7.45 7.94 -45.48
C THR A 434 8.09 8.96 -44.52
N PRO A 435 9.21 9.60 -44.88
CA PRO A 435 9.76 10.66 -44.04
C PRO A 435 8.70 11.76 -43.90
N PRO A 436 8.55 12.38 -42.72
CA PRO A 436 7.47 13.33 -42.47
C PRO A 436 7.62 14.52 -43.40
N SER A 437 6.76 14.59 -44.41
CA SER A 437 6.63 15.75 -45.29
C SER A 437 5.78 16.80 -44.58
N GLN A 438 6.46 17.79 -43.99
CA GLN A 438 5.94 19.10 -43.53
C GLN A 438 4.85 19.08 -42.43
N PRO A 439 4.75 20.14 -41.60
CA PRO A 439 3.79 20.18 -40.50
C PRO A 439 2.35 20.21 -41.04
N ILE A 440 1.54 19.28 -40.55
CA ILE A 440 0.11 19.16 -40.84
C ILE A 440 -0.58 20.42 -40.30
N SER A 441 -1.37 21.10 -41.15
CA SER A 441 -2.16 22.26 -40.75
C SER A 441 -3.40 21.85 -39.97
N ASP A 442 -3.86 22.69 -39.03
CA ASP A 442 -4.95 22.42 -38.08
C ASP A 442 -6.29 22.00 -38.72
N MET A 443 -6.48 22.14 -40.03
CA MET A 443 -7.69 21.72 -40.74
C MET A 443 -7.79 20.21 -41.02
N ASP A 444 -6.70 19.44 -40.98
CA ASP A 444 -6.72 18.00 -41.33
C ASP A 444 -7.01 17.07 -40.13
N MET A 445 -7.03 17.61 -38.91
CA MET A 445 -7.36 16.85 -37.69
C MET A 445 -8.86 16.55 -37.57
N ASP A 446 -9.72 17.49 -37.95
CA ASP A 446 -11.18 17.34 -37.83
C ASP A 446 -11.74 16.32 -38.82
N THR A 447 -11.21 16.27 -40.05
CA THR A 447 -11.59 15.29 -41.08
C THR A 447 -11.22 13.86 -40.67
N SER A 448 -10.08 13.67 -40.00
CA SER A 448 -9.65 12.35 -39.51
C SER A 448 -10.46 11.84 -38.31
N LEU A 449 -10.95 12.75 -37.46
CA LEU A 449 -11.86 12.44 -36.35
C LEU A 449 -13.26 12.10 -36.85
N GLN A 450 -13.74 12.76 -37.90
CA GLN A 450 -15.02 12.48 -38.54
C GLN A 450 -15.04 11.08 -39.17
N GLU A 451 -13.99 10.70 -39.90
CA GLU A 451 -13.88 9.36 -40.51
C GLU A 451 -13.77 8.24 -39.45
N TYR A 452 -13.20 8.53 -38.28
CA TYR A 452 -13.12 7.57 -37.17
C TYR A 452 -14.48 7.40 -36.47
N GLN A 453 -15.23 8.50 -36.32
CA GLN A 453 -16.59 8.49 -35.78
C GLN A 453 -17.57 7.76 -36.70
N ASP A 454 -17.50 7.99 -38.02
CA ASP A 454 -18.34 7.30 -39.02
C ASP A 454 -18.04 5.79 -39.07
N ARG A 455 -16.78 5.37 -38.84
CA ARG A 455 -16.41 3.94 -38.74
C ARG A 455 -16.92 3.29 -37.45
N SER A 456 -16.97 4.02 -36.34
CA SER A 456 -17.54 3.51 -35.08
C SER A 456 -19.07 3.39 -35.12
N ASP A 457 -19.76 4.33 -35.78
CA ASP A 457 -21.22 4.31 -35.89
C ASP A 457 -21.70 3.23 -36.87
N CYS A 458 -20.93 2.99 -37.94
CA CYS A 458 -21.21 1.89 -38.88
C CYS A 458 -20.98 0.48 -38.26
N GLN A 459 -20.17 0.37 -37.20
CA GLN A 459 -20.01 -0.87 -36.43
C GLN A 459 -21.12 -1.07 -35.39
N GLN A 460 -21.67 0.00 -34.80
CA GLN A 460 -22.79 -0.09 -33.86
C GLN A 460 -24.13 -0.45 -34.54
N HIS A 461 -24.34 -0.04 -35.80
CA HIS A 461 -25.56 -0.36 -36.53
C HIS A 461 -25.68 -1.83 -36.99
N LYS A 462 -24.60 -2.62 -36.94
CA LYS A 462 -24.64 -4.06 -37.28
C LYS A 462 -24.93 -4.99 -36.10
N SER A 463 -25.07 -4.49 -34.87
CA SER A 463 -25.29 -5.31 -33.67
C SER A 463 -26.66 -5.15 -33.00
N VAL A 464 -27.64 -4.51 -33.64
CA VAL A 464 -28.99 -4.33 -33.08
C VAL A 464 -30.01 -5.12 -33.88
N SER A 465 -29.98 -6.45 -33.73
CA SER A 465 -31.13 -7.32 -33.99
C SER A 465 -30.92 -8.67 -33.31
N HIS A 466 -31.11 -8.74 -31.98
CA HIS A 466 -31.68 -9.92 -31.31
C HIS A 466 -32.03 -9.61 -29.85
N ASP A 467 -33.27 -9.98 -29.50
CA ASP A 467 -34.01 -10.00 -28.24
C ASP A 467 -33.32 -9.63 -26.91
N ASN A 468 -33.83 -8.55 -26.30
CA ASN A 468 -33.63 -8.19 -24.90
C ASN A 468 -34.69 -8.88 -24.01
N GLY A 469 -34.34 -10.03 -23.42
CA GLY A 469 -35.21 -10.72 -22.44
C GLY A 469 -34.50 -11.53 -21.36
N THR A 470 -33.27 -12.00 -21.60
CA THR A 470 -32.63 -13.04 -20.76
C THR A 470 -31.27 -12.65 -20.18
N THR A 471 -30.77 -11.45 -20.43
CA THR A 471 -29.39 -11.05 -20.07
C THR A 471 -29.22 -10.58 -18.62
N LYS A 472 -30.28 -10.17 -17.91
CA LYS A 472 -30.16 -9.70 -16.51
C LYS A 472 -30.10 -10.80 -15.46
N SER A 473 -30.55 -12.03 -15.74
CA SER A 473 -30.39 -13.17 -14.82
C SER A 473 -29.00 -13.79 -14.97
N LEU A 474 -28.51 -13.95 -16.20
CA LEU A 474 -27.22 -14.56 -16.50
C LEU A 474 -26.01 -13.74 -15.99
N GLU A 475 -26.09 -12.40 -16.01
CA GLU A 475 -25.03 -11.56 -15.42
C GLU A 475 -25.01 -11.64 -13.89
N LYS A 476 -26.16 -11.72 -13.23
CA LYS A 476 -26.22 -11.93 -11.78
C LYS A 476 -25.69 -13.30 -11.40
N ASP A 477 -26.07 -14.34 -12.13
CA ASP A 477 -25.62 -15.71 -11.88
C ASP A 477 -24.10 -15.87 -12.16
N ALA A 478 -23.55 -15.16 -13.16
CA ALA A 478 -22.11 -15.15 -13.44
C ALA A 478 -21.31 -14.41 -12.36
N VAL A 479 -21.83 -13.30 -11.83
CA VAL A 479 -21.20 -12.55 -10.72
C VAL A 479 -21.31 -13.33 -9.40
N GLU A 480 -22.43 -14.01 -9.14
CA GLU A 480 -22.62 -14.89 -7.98
C GLU A 480 -21.70 -16.11 -8.06
N ALA A 481 -21.56 -16.72 -9.25
CA ALA A 481 -20.66 -17.83 -9.52
C ALA A 481 -19.19 -17.42 -9.38
N ALA A 482 -18.81 -16.22 -9.83
CA ALA A 482 -17.45 -15.68 -9.64
C ALA A 482 -17.14 -15.41 -8.15
N LYS A 483 -18.11 -14.89 -7.38
CA LYS A 483 -18.00 -14.71 -5.93
C LYS A 483 -17.90 -16.04 -5.17
N GLN A 484 -18.65 -17.06 -5.58
CA GLN A 484 -18.55 -18.41 -5.01
C GLN A 484 -17.25 -19.13 -5.40
N LYS A 485 -16.72 -18.90 -6.61
CA LYS A 485 -15.43 -19.46 -7.03
C LYS A 485 -14.27 -18.82 -6.25
N LEU A 486 -14.34 -17.51 -6.02
CA LEU A 486 -13.37 -16.78 -5.18
C LEU A 486 -13.47 -17.16 -3.70
N SER A 487 -14.67 -17.40 -3.15
CA SER A 487 -14.79 -17.87 -1.76
C SER A 487 -14.28 -19.30 -1.57
N LYS A 488 -14.48 -20.19 -2.56
CA LYS A 488 -13.96 -21.57 -2.53
C LYS A 488 -12.43 -21.64 -2.73
N LEU A 489 -11.82 -20.69 -3.44
CA LEU A 489 -10.36 -20.58 -3.58
C LEU A 489 -9.65 -20.13 -2.29
N PHE A 490 -10.38 -19.54 -1.34
CA PHE A 490 -9.81 -19.05 -0.07
C PHE A 490 -10.29 -19.79 1.20
N ILE A 491 -11.28 -20.68 1.10
CA ILE A 491 -11.76 -21.50 2.24
C ILE A 491 -11.19 -22.94 2.20
N GLY A 492 -10.44 -23.31 1.16
CA GLY A 492 -9.81 -24.63 1.01
C GLY A 492 -8.50 -24.82 1.77
N THR A 493 -8.48 -24.56 3.07
CA THR A 493 -7.55 -25.16 4.05
C THR A 493 -8.23 -25.16 5.42
N GLN A 494 -9.09 -26.15 5.64
CA GLN A 494 -9.20 -26.81 6.94
C GLN A 494 -8.27 -28.01 6.94
#